data_AF-A0A0S4LMM9-F1
#
_entry.id   AF-A0A0S4LMM9-F1
#
_cell.length_a   1.000
_cell.length_b   1.000
_cell.length_c   1.000
_cell.angle_alpha   90.00
_cell.angle_beta   90.00
_cell.angle_gamma   90.00
#
_symmetry.space_group_name_H-M   'P 1'
#
loop_
_entity.id
_entity.type
_entity.pdbx_description
1 polymer ?
#
loop_
_entity_poly.entity_id
_entity_poly.type
_entity_poly.pdbx_seq_one_letter_code
_entity_poly.pdbx_strand_id
1 'polypeptide(L)' 'MPRARQSRKLHASLAKLNPPRLPAIVERPRLYRLLDGARKRPVIWINAPPGFGKTTFVASYLRARKIRPL' A
#
# COMPACT_ATOMS: atom_id res chain seq x y z
N MET A 1 -15.61 -39.87 14.13
CA MET A 1 -14.40 -39.42 13.41
C MET A 1 -14.46 -37.89 13.26
N PRO A 2 -13.83 -37.08 14.13
CA PRO A 2 -13.84 -35.63 13.97
C PRO A 2 -12.83 -35.20 12.89
N ARG A 3 -13.31 -34.49 11.86
CA ARG A 3 -12.47 -33.88 10.81
C ARG A 3 -11.57 -32.82 11.45
N ALA A 4 -10.26 -33.04 11.38
CA ALA A 4 -9.26 -32.08 11.83
C ALA A 4 -9.49 -30.72 11.15
N ARG A 5 -9.61 -29.68 11.98
CA ARG A 5 -9.74 -28.28 11.59
C ARG A 5 -8.42 -27.85 10.94
N GLN A 6 -8.35 -27.82 9.62
CA GLN A 6 -7.15 -27.35 8.91
C GLN A 6 -6.89 -25.89 9.29
N SER A 7 -5.78 -25.66 9.98
CA SER A 7 -5.22 -24.35 10.28
C SER A 7 -4.85 -23.66 8.96
N ARG A 8 -5.50 -22.53 8.66
CA ARG A 8 -5.11 -21.62 7.56
C ARG A 8 -3.64 -21.25 7.74
N LYS A 9 -2.75 -21.72 6.85
CA LYS A 9 -1.38 -21.19 6.75
C LYS A 9 -1.49 -19.71 6.43
N LEU A 10 -1.07 -18.84 7.34
CA LEU A 10 -0.87 -17.43 7.06
C LEU A 10 0.30 -17.34 6.06
N HIS A 11 0.04 -16.92 4.84
CA HIS A 11 1.11 -16.59 3.90
C HIS A 11 1.91 -15.43 4.53
N ALA A 12 3.17 -15.68 4.86
CA ALA A 12 4.06 -14.64 5.36
C ALA A 12 4.21 -13.57 4.27
N SER A 13 3.85 -12.32 4.59
CA SER A 13 3.98 -11.19 3.67
C SER A 13 5.45 -11.02 3.27
N LEU A 14 5.74 -10.92 1.99
CA LEU A 14 7.10 -10.74 1.50
C LEU A 14 7.61 -9.36 1.92
N ALA A 15 8.75 -9.31 2.64
CA ALA A 15 9.30 -8.08 3.20
C ALA A 15 9.51 -6.95 2.16
N LYS A 16 9.85 -7.31 0.91
CA LYS A 16 10.05 -6.34 -0.19
C LYS A 16 8.74 -5.80 -0.79
N LEU A 17 7.60 -6.44 -0.52
CA LEU A 17 6.29 -6.00 -1.00
C LEU A 17 5.53 -5.18 0.05
N ASN A 18 6.02 -5.18 1.29
CA ASN A 18 5.47 -4.33 2.33
C ASN A 18 5.94 -2.87 2.17
N PRO A 19 5.05 -1.90 2.43
CA PRO A 19 5.44 -0.50 2.53
C PRO A 19 6.49 -0.32 3.63
N PRO A 20 7.47 0.59 3.43
CA PRO A 20 8.43 0.93 4.48
C PRO A 20 7.71 1.58 5.67
N ARG A 21 8.34 1.50 6.85
CA ARG A 21 7.93 2.35 7.98
C ARG A 21 8.18 3.81 7.60
N LEU A 22 7.16 4.63 7.74
CA LEU A 22 7.22 6.04 7.38
C LEU A 22 7.73 6.86 8.57
N PRO A 23 8.73 7.74 8.38
CA PRO A 23 9.11 8.75 9.37
C PRO A 23 8.05 9.85 9.43
N ALA A 24 8.36 10.98 10.07
CA ALA A 24 7.57 12.19 9.91
C ALA A 24 7.58 12.61 8.43
N ILE A 25 6.39 12.71 7.83
CA ILE A 25 6.21 13.07 6.43
C ILE A 25 5.19 14.19 6.32
N VAL A 26 5.28 14.96 5.22
CA VAL A 26 4.24 15.92 4.87
C VAL A 26 3.11 15.19 4.16
N GLU A 27 1.91 15.27 4.72
CA GLU A 27 0.70 14.70 4.14
C GLU A 27 0.32 15.42 2.83
N ARG A 28 -0.13 14.65 1.84
CA ARG A 28 -0.44 15.17 0.48
C ARG A 28 -1.90 14.92 0.09
N PRO A 29 -2.88 15.51 0.79
CA PRO A 29 -4.30 15.22 0.59
C PRO A 29 -4.79 15.49 -0.85
N ARG A 30 -4.24 16.50 -1.54
CA ARG A 30 -4.54 16.78 -2.95
C ARG A 30 -4.16 15.61 -3.86
N LEU A 31 -2.99 15.01 -3.66
CA LEU A 31 -2.53 13.85 -4.43
C LEU A 31 -3.28 12.58 -4.05
N TYR A 32 -3.71 12.44 -2.79
CA TYR A 32 -4.57 11.31 -2.40
C TYR A 32 -5.89 11.31 -3.15
N ARG A 33 -6.54 12.47 -3.31
CA ARG A 33 -7.78 12.57 -4.11
C ARG A 33 -7.57 12.20 -5.58
N LEU A 34 -6.45 12.62 -6.16
CA LEU A 34 -6.09 12.23 -7.52
C LEU A 34 -5.90 10.70 -7.64
N LEU A 35 -5.24 10.10 -6.66
CA LEU A 35 -5.04 8.66 -6.61
C LEU A 35 -6.34 7.89 -6.36
N ASP A 36 -7.24 8.40 -5.50
CA ASP A 36 -8.58 7.87 -5.31
C ASP A 36 -9.36 7.83 -6.65
N GLY A 37 -9.27 8.89 -7.45
CA GLY A 37 -9.86 8.94 -8.78
C GLY A 37 -9.21 7.96 -9.77
N ALA A 38 -7.89 7.80 -9.71
CA ALA A 38 -7.15 6.87 -10.58
C ALA A 38 -7.44 5.40 -10.28
N ARG A 39 -7.73 5.05 -9.02
CA ARG A 39 -8.08 3.68 -8.57
C ARG A 39 -9.37 3.10 -9.16
N LYS A 40 -10.13 3.88 -9.91
CA LYS A 40 -11.21 3.37 -10.76
C LYS A 40 -10.71 2.49 -11.91
N ARG A 41 -9.40 2.48 -12.17
CA ARG A 41 -8.73 1.67 -13.19
C ARG A 41 -7.93 0.54 -12.52
N PRO A 42 -7.77 -0.62 -13.19
CA PRO A 42 -7.06 -1.77 -12.63
C PRO A 42 -5.56 -1.53 -12.42
N VAL A 43 -4.96 -0.60 -13.17
CA VAL A 43 -3.54 -0.27 -13.11
C VAL A 43 -3.36 1.24 -13.01
N ILE A 44 -2.43 1.67 -12.17
CA ILE A 44 -2.08 3.09 -11.97
C ILE A 44 -0.57 3.24 -12.14
N TRP A 45 -0.17 4.19 -12.98
CA TRP A 45 1.23 4.53 -13.20
C TRP A 45 1.61 5.80 -12.41
N ILE A 46 2.64 5.72 -11.58
CA ILE A 46 3.15 6.87 -10.80
C ILE A 46 4.56 7.18 -11.28
N ASN A 47 4.72 8.27 -12.02
CA ASN A 47 6.02 8.73 -12.54
C ASN A 47 6.55 9.93 -11.75
N ALA A 48 7.86 9.95 -11.49
CA ALA A 48 8.62 11.10 -10.99
C ALA A 48 10.13 10.81 -11.06
N PRO A 49 11.03 11.81 -10.97
CA PRO A 49 12.47 11.60 -10.86
C PRO A 49 12.89 10.89 -9.54
N PRO A 50 14.12 10.37 -9.43
CA PRO A 50 14.63 9.77 -8.19
C PRO A 50 14.57 10.78 -7.02
N GLY A 51 14.31 10.30 -5.80
CA GLY A 51 14.22 11.16 -4.61
C GLY A 51 12.91 11.92 -4.40
N PHE A 52 11.99 11.94 -5.38
CA PHE A 52 10.71 12.68 -5.27
C PHE A 52 9.65 12.06 -4.33
N GLY A 53 10.00 11.02 -3.56
CA GLY A 53 9.10 10.43 -2.56
C GLY A 53 7.95 9.60 -3.12
N LYS A 54 8.08 8.98 -4.30
CA LYS A 54 7.05 8.10 -4.89
C LYS A 54 6.61 6.99 -3.93
N THR A 55 7.58 6.26 -3.38
CA THR A 55 7.32 5.17 -2.41
C THR A 55 6.67 5.71 -1.15
N THR A 56 7.19 6.83 -0.63
CA THR A 56 6.63 7.51 0.55
C THR A 56 5.18 7.92 0.33
N PHE A 57 4.86 8.49 -0.85
CA PHE A 57 3.53 8.90 -1.24
C PHE A 57 2.55 7.72 -1.30
N VAL A 58 2.96 6.60 -1.92
CA VAL A 58 2.10 5.40 -1.99
C VAL A 58 1.90 4.81 -0.60
N ALA A 59 2.97 4.67 0.19
CA ALA A 59 2.88 4.14 1.54
C ALA A 59 1.99 5.00 2.45
N SER A 60 2.11 6.33 2.35
CA SER A 60 1.30 7.26 3.15
C SER A 60 -0.17 7.24 2.71
N TYR A 61 -0.42 7.12 1.41
CA TYR A 61 -1.77 6.94 0.86
C TYR A 61 -2.42 5.63 1.36
N LEU A 62 -1.71 4.50 1.28
CA LEU A 62 -2.21 3.21 1.76
C LEU A 62 -2.57 3.29 3.25
N ARG A 63 -1.72 3.92 4.06
CA ARG A 63 -1.98 4.17 5.49
C ARG A 63 -3.21 5.06 5.68
N ALA A 64 -3.29 6.20 4.99
CA ALA A 64 -4.37 7.17 5.12
C ALA A 64 -5.74 6.61 4.69
N ARG A 65 -5.77 5.66 3.76
CA ARG A 65 -6.98 4.99 3.27
C ARG A 65 -7.21 3.61 3.91
N LYS A 66 -6.35 3.19 4.84
CA LYS A 66 -6.40 1.88 5.50
C LYS A 66 -6.46 0.71 4.49
N ILE A 67 -5.74 0.84 3.38
CA ILE A 67 -5.65 -0.19 2.35
C ILE A 67 -4.60 -1.20 2.78
N ARG A 68 -4.96 -2.48 2.80
CA ARG A 68 -4.00 -3.55 3.08
C ARG A 68 -3.04 -3.71 1.90
N PRO A 69 -1.72 -3.61 2.13
CA PRO A 69 -0.73 -4.04 1.14
C PRO A 69 -0.76 -5.57 1.00
N LEU A 70 -0.12 -6.05 -0.07
CA LEU A 70 -0.03 -7.47 -0.42
C LEU A 70 0.83 -8.27 0.57
#